data_AF-G0H4X0-F1
#
_entry.id   AF-G0H4X0-F1
#
_cell.length_a   1.000
_cell.length_b   1.000
_cell.length_c   1.000
_cell.angle_alpha   90.00
_cell.angle_beta   90.00
_cell.angle_gamma   90.00
#
_symmetry.space_group_name_H-M   'P 1'
#
loop_
_entity.id
_entity.type
_entity.pdbx_description
1 polymer ?
#
loop_
_entity_poly.entity_id
_entity_poly.type
_entity_poly.pdbx_seq_one_letter_code
_entity_poly.pdbx_strand_id
1 'polypeptide(L)' 'MKIRKKSWRKPRKMYPTFSGVIKPLGNSGTLDVSIPREYIGKLAFLTVIDDDEEIEACFNRKSES' A
#
# COMPACT_ATOMS: atom_id res chain seq x y z
N MET A 1 6.28 -10.78 9.02
CA MET A 1 5.62 -11.75 9.93
C MET A 1 4.96 -12.86 9.10
N LYS A 2 4.83 -14.11 9.58
CA LYS A 2 4.02 -15.15 8.89
C LYS A 2 2.69 -15.31 9.63
N ILE A 3 1.57 -15.09 8.95
CA ILE A 3 0.22 -15.24 9.52
C ILE A 3 -0.44 -16.51 8.96
N ARG A 4 -1.18 -17.20 9.83
CA ARG A 4 -2.04 -18.34 9.47
C ARG A 4 -3.48 -18.03 9.90
N LYS A 5 -4.41 -18.04 8.95
CA LYS A 5 -5.87 -18.01 9.22
C LYS A 5 -6.45 -19.41 9.01
N LYS A 6 -7.53 -19.76 9.73
CA LYS A 6 -8.15 -21.11 9.66
C LYS A 6 -8.57 -21.51 8.24
N SER A 7 -9.04 -20.54 7.45
CA SER A 7 -9.46 -20.75 6.05
C SER A 7 -8.31 -20.80 5.04
N TRP A 8 -7.06 -20.60 5.45
CA TRP A 8 -5.92 -20.54 4.53
C TRP A 8 -5.22 -21.89 4.39
N ARG A 9 -5.06 -22.33 3.13
CA ARG A 9 -4.33 -23.55 2.78
C ARG A 9 -2.84 -23.51 3.16
N LYS A 10 -2.22 -22.32 3.18
CA LYS A 10 -0.81 -22.11 3.55
C LYS A 10 -0.63 -20.80 4.34
N PRO A 11 0.32 -20.73 5.30
CA PRO A 11 0.70 -19.47 5.93
C PRO A 11 1.21 -18.46 4.90
N ARG A 12 0.91 -17.18 5.09
CA ARG A 12 1.33 -16.11 4.17
C ARG A 12 2.28 -15.15 4.88
N LYS A 13 3.26 -14.60 4.14
CA LYS A 13 4.05 -13.46 4.63
C LYS A 13 3.12 -12.25 4.68
N MET A 14 3.11 -11.56 5.81
CA MET A 14 2.48 -10.25 5.96
C MET A 14 3.58 -9.22 6.23
N TYR A 15 3.48 -8.12 5.50
CA TYR A 15 4.27 -6.92 5.71
C TYR A 15 3.42 -5.95 6.54
N PRO A 16 4.00 -5.27 7.53
CA PRO A 16 3.31 -4.19 8.22
C PRO A 16 2.94 -3.11 7.19
N THR A 17 1.70 -2.67 7.23
CA THR A 17 1.18 -1.61 6.36
C THR A 17 0.88 -0.40 7.22
N PHE A 18 1.30 0.76 6.75
CA PHE A 18 1.05 2.04 7.39
C PHE A 18 0.21 2.89 6.44
N SER A 19 -0.84 3.53 6.95
CA SER A 19 -1.66 4.48 6.21
C SER A 19 -1.38 5.89 6.70
N GLY A 20 -1.40 6.84 5.76
CA GLY A 20 -1.17 8.24 6.03
C GLY A 20 -1.68 9.07 4.86
N VAL A 21 -1.77 10.39 5.05
CA VAL A 21 -2.16 11.32 4.00
C VAL A 21 -0.90 11.84 3.33
N ILE A 22 -0.88 11.84 2.00
CA ILE A 22 0.18 12.49 1.23
C ILE A 22 -0.02 14.00 1.34
N LYS A 23 0.97 14.71 1.88
CA LYS A 23 0.99 16.16 2.02
C LYS A 23 1.95 16.78 1.02
N PRO A 24 1.71 18.02 0.55
CA PRO A 24 2.64 18.70 -0.33
C PRO A 24 3.98 18.99 0.38
N LEU A 25 5.08 18.83 -0.35
CA LEU A 25 6.44 19.15 0.07
C LEU A 25 7.17 19.79 -1.12
N GLY A 26 7.09 21.12 -1.24
CA GLY A 26 7.61 21.85 -2.39
C GLY A 26 6.91 21.41 -3.68
N ASN A 27 7.68 20.92 -4.66
CA ASN A 27 7.17 20.41 -5.94
C ASN A 27 6.88 18.89 -5.92
N SER A 28 6.87 18.26 -4.74
CA SER A 28 6.57 16.84 -4.56
C SER A 28 5.56 16.62 -3.43
N GLY A 29 5.22 15.35 -3.17
CA GLY A 29 4.42 14.95 -2.01
C GLY A 29 5.25 14.13 -1.02
N THR A 30 4.88 14.18 0.25
CA THR A 30 5.45 13.34 1.31
C THR A 30 4.34 12.61 2.05
N LEU A 31 4.56 11.35 2.41
CA LEU A 31 3.62 10.59 3.22
C LEU A 31 3.90 10.87 4.70
N ASP A 32 2.99 11.58 5.36
CA ASP A 32 3.13 11.91 6.78
C ASP A 32 2.66 10.73 7.64
N VAL A 33 3.61 9.88 8.05
CA VAL A 33 3.34 8.71 8.89
C VAL A 33 4.51 8.40 9.82
N SER A 34 4.21 8.08 11.09
CA SER A 34 5.23 7.66 12.05
C SER A 34 5.64 6.21 11.79
N ILE A 35 6.84 6.03 11.23
CA ILE A 35 7.42 4.72 10.96
C ILE A 35 8.36 4.32 12.11
N PRO A 36 8.20 3.11 12.69
CA PRO A 36 9.13 2.60 13.69
C PRO A 36 10.59 2.59 13.20
N ARG A 37 11.54 2.93 14.09
CA ARG A 37 12.97 3.13 13.74
C ARG A 37 13.59 1.92 13.06
N GLU A 38 13.17 0.72 13.41
CA GLU A 38 13.63 -0.54 12.84
C GLU A 38 13.28 -0.73 11.36
N TYR A 39 12.42 0.13 10.78
CA TYR A 39 12.06 0.09 9.36
C TYR A 39 12.75 1.17 8.52
N ILE A 40 13.49 2.11 9.12
CA ILE A 40 14.21 3.16 8.40
C ILE A 40 15.26 2.55 7.46
N GLY A 41 15.32 3.02 6.21
CA GLY A 41 16.25 2.55 5.18
C GLY A 41 15.87 1.23 4.49
N LYS A 42 14.75 0.60 4.88
CA LYS A 42 14.23 -0.59 4.19
C LYS A 42 13.36 -0.21 3.00
N LEU A 43 13.29 -1.11 2.02
CA LEU A 43 12.37 -0.97 0.88
C LEU A 43 10.91 -1.07 1.37
N ALA A 44 10.08 -0.16 0.89
CA ALA A 44 8.65 -0.13 1.16
C ALA A 44 7.85 0.07 -0.13
N PHE A 45 6.60 -0.42 -0.13
CA PHE A 45 5.63 -0.12 -1.18
C PHE A 45 4.77 1.06 -0.74
N LEU A 46 4.59 2.05 -1.62
CA LEU A 46 3.58 3.08 -1.48
C LEU A 46 2.36 2.67 -2.30
N THR A 47 1.21 2.55 -1.66
CA THR A 47 -0.07 2.32 -2.33
C THR A 47 -0.91 3.58 -2.19
N VAL A 48 -1.24 4.20 -3.31
CA VAL A 48 -2.21 5.30 -3.35
C VAL A 48 -3.60 4.68 -3.31
N ILE A 49 -4.39 5.08 -2.32
CA ILE A 49 -5.80 4.71 -2.22
C ILE A 49 -6.55 5.95 -2.68
N ASP A 50 -7.20 5.83 -3.84
CA ASP A 50 -7.97 6.88 -4.47
C ASP A 50 -9.35 6.31 -4.80
N ASP A 51 -10.39 7.09 -4.52
CA ASP A 51 -11.79 6.73 -4.82
C ASP A 51 -12.18 7.20 -6.24
N ASP A 52 -11.20 7.61 -7.05
CA ASP A 52 -11.40 8.07 -8.41
C ASP A 52 -11.90 6.95 -9.35
N GLU A 53 -13.14 7.10 -9.81
CA GLU A 53 -13.80 6.20 -10.77
C GLU A 53 -13.00 6.03 -12.08
N GLU A 54 -12.17 7.02 -12.47
CA GLU A 54 -11.33 6.92 -13.68
C GLU A 54 -10.19 5.92 -13.50
N ILE A 55 -9.62 5.82 -12.30
CA ILE A 55 -8.58 4.84 -11.99
C ILE A 55 -9.20 3.44 -11.99
N GLU A 56 -10.39 3.25 -11.40
CA GLU A 56 -11.12 1.98 -11.47
C GLU A 56 -11.42 1.58 -12.93
N ALA A 57 -11.86 2.52 -13.76
CA ALA A 57 -12.11 2.29 -15.18
C ALA A 57 -10.85 1.88 -15.96
N CYS A 58 -9.68 2.41 -15.62
CA CYS A 58 -8.40 2.02 -16.22
C CYS A 58 -8.00 0.57 -15.92
N PHE A 59 -8.36 0.05 -14.74
CA PHE A 59 -8.07 -1.34 -14.36
C PHE A 59 -9.10 -2.33 -14.92
N ASN A 60 -10.38 -1.97 -15.01
CA ASN A 60 -11.44 -2.85 -15.50
C ASN A 60 -11.43 -3.09 -17.02
N ARG A 61 -10.83 -2.18 -17.83
CA ARG A 61 -10.68 -2.41 -19.28
C ARG A 61 -9.67 -3.50 -19.65
N LYS A 62 -8.76 -3.89 -18.75
CA LYS A 62 -7.77 -4.95 -19.02
C LYS A 62 -8.30 -6.37 -18.80
N SER A 63 -9.48 -6.52 -18.23
CA SER A 63 -10.13 -7.83 -18.04
C SER A 63 -11.00 -8.28 -19.22
N GLU A 64 -11.13 -7.46 -20.26
CA GLU A 64 -11.98 -7.73 -21.43
C GLU A 64 -11.18 -7.98 -22.73
N SER A 65 -9.85 -8.12 -22.65
CA SER A 65 -8.96 -8.40 -23.79
C SER A 65 -8.31 -9.77 -23.72
#